data_AF-A0A9E5N9X4-F1
#
_entry.id   AF-A0A9E5N9X4-F1
#
_cell.length_a   1.000
_cell.length_b   1.000
_cell.length_c   1.000
_cell.angle_alpha   90.00
_cell.angle_beta   90.00
_cell.angle_gamma   90.00
#
_symmetry.space_group_name_H-M   'P 1'
#
loop_
_entity.id
_entity.type
_entity.pdbx_description
1 polymer ?
#
loop_
_entity_poly.entity_id
_entity_poly.type
_entity_poly.pdbx_seq_one_letter_code
_entity_poly.pdbx_strand_id
1 'polypeptide(L)'
;SYVDIAAPGGDMTVDQNGDAYADGVLQNTFNPITGNTSDFGYWFFEGTSMAAPHVSGVAALLISAGASGPDAVRNLLESTAEDKGPAGWDAGYGWGIVDARAALNATLVPNNPPVADANGPYTGTEDIAVTFDGSGSYDPDSDPLTYSWNFGDGNSGSGVSPTHAYTAGGTYTVTLVVNDGRDDSAADTTTVTVTEVNDPPVADAGPNQSGLVGETLTFDGSGSDDPDGTIVSYAWDFGDTGTASGVAVTHAYASAGTYTVTLTVTDNSTATDSDTATVTITEAPPIPTMYVSAVDVALVSRGWGRKVYATAAVSVADEYGSPVGSATVYGHWENATSGSDSSATDSSGSVSFKSDALRLPPSGTTFTFVVDDVVKAGWVYDDSGSVTEGSVSMP
;
A
#
# COMPACT_ATOMS: atom_id res chain seq x y z
N SER A 1 15.48 53.72 -56.26
CA SER A 1 16.55 52.85 -56.79
C SER A 1 16.46 51.55 -56.01
N TYR A 2 16.18 50.44 -56.68
CA TYR A 2 16.00 49.13 -56.05
C TYR A 2 17.36 48.49 -55.80
N VAL A 3 17.54 47.84 -54.66
CA VAL A 3 18.62 46.88 -54.45
C VAL A 3 17.92 45.54 -54.31
N ASP A 4 17.72 44.87 -55.45
CA ASP A 4 17.33 43.45 -55.47
C ASP A 4 18.59 42.64 -55.19
N ILE A 5 18.53 41.74 -54.21
CA ILE A 5 19.62 40.81 -53.96
C ILE A 5 19.11 39.39 -54.13
N ALA A 6 19.49 38.79 -55.25
CA ALA A 6 19.13 37.43 -55.57
C ALA A 6 20.08 36.47 -54.84
N ALA A 7 19.53 35.55 -54.06
CA ALA A 7 20.23 34.49 -53.36
C ALA A 7 19.58 33.14 -53.76
N PRO A 8 20.35 32.10 -54.14
CA PRO A 8 19.79 30.77 -54.28
C PRO A 8 19.34 30.24 -52.90
N GLY A 9 18.11 29.78 -52.82
CA GLY A 9 17.42 29.24 -51.64
C GLY A 9 17.47 27.72 -51.48
N GLY A 10 17.34 27.28 -50.22
CA GLY A 10 17.23 25.88 -49.80
C GLY A 10 15.77 25.38 -49.70
N ASP A 11 15.59 24.07 -49.64
CA ASP A 11 14.31 23.36 -49.60
C ASP A 11 13.68 23.40 -48.19
N MET A 12 12.72 24.31 -47.99
CA MET A 12 12.00 24.55 -46.73
C MET A 12 11.11 23.38 -46.24
N THR A 13 11.21 22.20 -46.84
CA THR A 13 10.42 21.01 -46.46
C THR A 13 11.24 19.85 -45.91
N VAL A 14 12.57 19.97 -45.89
CA VAL A 14 13.49 18.93 -45.43
C VAL A 14 14.20 19.40 -44.17
N ASP A 15 14.10 18.66 -43.07
CA ASP A 15 14.96 18.81 -41.89
C ASP A 15 16.05 17.74 -41.99
N GLN A 16 17.20 18.06 -42.59
CA GLN A 16 18.29 17.10 -42.78
C GLN A 16 19.05 16.82 -41.49
N ASN A 17 18.83 17.63 -40.45
CA ASN A 17 19.70 17.63 -39.29
C ASN A 17 19.03 17.20 -37.97
N GLY A 18 17.70 17.14 -37.96
CA GLY A 18 16.90 16.62 -36.86
C GLY A 18 16.71 17.59 -35.70
N ASP A 19 16.88 18.90 -35.91
CA ASP A 19 16.60 19.93 -34.91
C ASP A 19 15.12 20.36 -34.87
N ALA A 20 14.27 19.70 -35.68
CA ALA A 20 12.84 19.92 -35.83
C ALA A 20 12.45 21.20 -36.57
N TYR A 21 13.40 21.89 -37.22
CA TYR A 21 13.14 22.99 -38.15
C TYR A 21 13.44 22.57 -39.60
N ALA A 22 12.66 23.07 -40.56
CA ALA A 22 12.92 22.76 -41.97
C ALA A 22 14.05 23.64 -42.57
N ASP A 23 14.91 23.05 -43.40
CA ASP A 23 16.14 23.65 -43.93
C ASP A 23 15.87 24.70 -45.05
N GLY A 24 15.61 25.95 -44.66
CA GLY A 24 15.31 27.05 -45.58
C GLY A 24 16.51 27.82 -46.18
N VAL A 25 16.19 28.96 -46.83
CA VAL A 25 17.09 29.79 -47.65
C VAL A 25 18.28 30.41 -46.91
N LEU A 26 18.32 30.50 -45.58
CA LEU A 26 19.45 31.11 -44.89
C LEU A 26 19.54 30.86 -43.38
N GLN A 27 20.78 30.84 -42.86
CA GLN A 27 21.09 30.98 -41.44
C GLN A 27 22.18 32.06 -41.22
N ASN A 28 22.02 32.86 -40.17
CA ASN A 28 23.06 33.72 -39.57
C ASN A 28 23.08 33.45 -38.06
N THR A 29 24.26 33.22 -37.48
CA THR A 29 24.47 32.64 -36.15
C THR A 29 24.45 33.67 -35.02
N PHE A 30 23.64 33.45 -33.97
CA PHE A 30 23.73 34.22 -32.72
C PHE A 30 23.73 33.30 -31.49
N ASN A 31 24.53 33.65 -30.47
CA ASN A 31 24.63 32.92 -29.22
C ASN A 31 23.32 33.08 -28.40
N PRO A 32 22.55 32.01 -28.16
CA PRO A 32 21.23 32.10 -27.51
C PRO A 32 21.32 32.42 -26.01
N ILE A 33 22.50 32.30 -25.39
CA ILE A 33 22.68 32.54 -23.95
C ILE A 33 22.93 34.02 -23.66
N THR A 34 23.59 34.74 -24.57
CA THR A 34 24.05 36.11 -24.30
C THR A 34 23.27 37.18 -25.06
N GLY A 35 22.53 36.80 -26.12
CA GLY A 35 21.89 37.76 -27.02
C GLY A 35 22.87 38.73 -27.70
N ASN A 36 24.17 38.47 -27.57
CA ASN A 36 25.23 39.36 -28.02
C ASN A 36 25.77 38.88 -29.37
N THR A 37 25.77 39.77 -30.35
CA THR A 37 26.07 39.47 -31.75
C THR A 37 27.55 39.21 -32.05
N SER A 38 28.42 39.21 -31.02
CA SER A 38 29.87 39.11 -31.15
C SER A 38 30.52 37.81 -30.60
N ASP A 39 29.77 36.93 -29.95
CA ASP A 39 30.34 35.72 -29.31
C ASP A 39 30.19 34.46 -30.19
N PHE A 40 31.32 33.91 -30.66
CA PHE A 40 31.37 32.73 -31.53
C PHE A 40 31.31 31.40 -30.73
N GLY A 41 30.20 30.67 -30.82
CA GLY A 41 30.04 29.27 -30.39
C GLY A 41 29.09 28.52 -31.34
N TYR A 42 29.46 27.30 -31.78
CA TYR A 42 28.98 26.68 -33.03
C TYR A 42 27.79 25.72 -32.87
N TRP A 43 26.82 25.83 -33.79
CA TRP A 43 25.98 24.74 -34.34
C TRP A 43 25.95 24.89 -35.88
N PHE A 44 25.91 23.78 -36.64
CA PHE A 44 26.31 23.73 -38.06
C PHE A 44 25.21 23.16 -38.97
N PHE A 45 24.63 23.94 -39.90
CA PHE A 45 23.85 23.41 -41.04
C PHE A 45 24.15 24.18 -42.35
N GLU A 46 24.10 23.51 -43.50
CA GLU A 46 24.74 23.94 -44.77
C GLU A 46 23.78 24.56 -45.82
N GLY A 47 24.25 25.57 -46.56
CA GLY A 47 23.61 26.18 -47.74
C GLY A 47 24.65 26.82 -48.70
N THR A 48 24.26 27.19 -49.93
CA THR A 48 25.27 27.61 -50.94
C THR A 48 25.92 28.98 -50.66
N SER A 49 27.25 29.00 -50.76
CA SER A 49 28.17 30.05 -50.29
C SER A 49 27.96 31.50 -50.81
N MET A 50 27.04 31.78 -51.74
CA MET A 50 26.88 33.12 -52.35
C MET A 50 25.67 33.92 -51.82
N ALA A 51 24.74 33.26 -51.12
CA ALA A 51 23.56 33.89 -50.51
C ALA A 51 23.85 34.51 -49.14
N ALA A 52 24.73 33.87 -48.36
CA ALA A 52 25.04 34.20 -46.97
C ALA A 52 25.32 35.69 -46.67
N PRO A 53 26.32 36.35 -47.32
CA PRO A 53 26.69 37.71 -46.95
C PRO A 53 25.59 38.74 -47.21
N HIS A 54 24.73 38.48 -48.20
CA HIS A 54 23.67 39.39 -48.61
C HIS A 54 22.53 39.41 -47.60
N VAL A 55 22.11 38.25 -47.13
CA VAL A 55 21.01 38.16 -46.16
C VAL A 55 21.49 38.41 -44.74
N SER A 56 22.75 38.15 -44.40
CA SER A 56 23.36 38.73 -43.19
C SER A 56 23.29 40.26 -43.21
N GLY A 57 23.45 40.89 -44.38
CA GLY A 57 23.29 42.34 -44.56
C GLY A 57 21.86 42.83 -44.32
N VAL A 58 20.86 42.12 -44.84
CA VAL A 58 19.43 42.44 -44.60
C VAL A 58 19.05 42.19 -43.15
N ALA A 59 19.46 41.06 -42.57
CA ALA A 59 19.26 40.74 -41.15
C ALA A 59 19.83 41.84 -40.24
N ALA A 60 21.04 42.32 -40.51
CA ALA A 60 21.64 43.43 -39.77
C ALA A 60 20.83 44.74 -39.91
N LEU A 61 20.28 45.01 -41.09
CA LEU A 61 19.39 46.16 -41.32
C LEU A 61 18.08 46.03 -40.51
N LEU A 62 17.46 44.85 -40.50
CA LEU A 62 16.24 44.58 -39.74
C LEU A 62 16.46 44.73 -38.24
N ILE A 63 17.57 44.19 -37.72
CA ILE A 63 17.97 44.36 -36.32
C ILE A 63 18.16 45.85 -36.01
N SER A 64 18.85 46.60 -36.90
CA SER A 64 19.03 48.05 -36.73
C SER A 64 17.72 48.85 -36.81
N ALA A 65 16.71 48.29 -37.48
CA ALA A 65 15.38 48.87 -37.63
C ALA A 65 14.42 48.47 -36.49
N GLY A 66 14.86 47.63 -35.55
CA GLY A 66 14.11 47.29 -34.35
C GLY A 66 13.56 45.86 -34.29
N ALA A 67 13.88 44.99 -35.26
CA ALA A 67 13.54 43.57 -35.15
C ALA A 67 14.30 42.93 -33.97
N SER A 68 13.55 42.37 -33.01
CA SER A 68 14.09 41.80 -31.78
C SER A 68 14.23 40.28 -31.86
N GLY A 69 15.47 39.79 -31.79
CA GLY A 69 15.76 38.36 -31.72
C GLY A 69 15.79 37.65 -33.09
N PRO A 70 16.27 36.39 -33.10
CA PRO A 70 16.51 35.65 -34.33
C PRO A 70 15.21 35.29 -35.07
N ASP A 71 14.13 34.97 -34.36
CA ASP A 71 12.87 34.55 -34.99
C ASP A 71 12.17 35.69 -35.73
N ALA A 72 12.13 36.90 -35.14
CA ALA A 72 11.58 38.08 -35.82
C ALA A 72 12.34 38.40 -37.11
N VAL A 73 13.68 38.32 -37.08
CA VAL A 73 14.52 38.53 -38.27
C VAL A 73 14.29 37.46 -39.32
N ARG A 74 14.24 36.17 -38.92
CA ARG A 74 13.96 35.05 -39.83
C ARG A 74 12.59 35.19 -40.48
N ASN A 75 11.54 35.41 -39.69
CA ASN A 75 10.17 35.53 -40.19
C ASN A 75 10.00 36.71 -41.16
N LEU A 76 10.64 37.86 -40.89
CA LEU A 76 10.62 39.01 -41.79
C LEU A 76 11.33 38.74 -43.12
N LEU A 77 12.43 37.97 -43.08
CA LEU A 77 13.15 37.55 -44.29
C LEU A 77 12.37 36.52 -45.10
N GLU A 78 11.77 35.52 -44.43
CA GLU A 78 11.03 34.44 -45.06
C GLU A 78 9.69 34.90 -45.63
N SER A 79 8.92 35.70 -44.87
CA SER A 79 7.60 36.21 -45.31
C SER A 79 7.67 37.17 -46.51
N THR A 80 8.84 37.76 -46.76
CA THR A 80 9.08 38.68 -47.87
C THR A 80 9.95 38.09 -48.97
N ALA A 81 10.36 36.83 -48.82
CA ALA A 81 11.07 36.12 -49.86
C ALA A 81 10.09 35.72 -50.99
N GLU A 82 10.45 36.01 -52.23
CA GLU A 82 9.64 35.64 -53.40
C GLU A 82 10.26 34.43 -54.13
N ASP A 83 9.52 33.32 -54.20
CA ASP A 83 9.83 32.20 -55.10
C ASP A 83 9.34 32.53 -56.53
N LYS A 84 10.30 32.66 -57.46
CA LYS A 84 10.03 33.04 -58.86
C LYS A 84 9.67 31.87 -59.77
N GLY A 85 9.63 30.63 -59.27
CA GLY A 85 9.17 29.48 -60.01
C GLY A 85 10.00 29.11 -61.27
N PRO A 86 9.44 28.29 -62.20
CA PRO A 86 10.19 27.47 -63.16
C PRO A 86 11.00 28.18 -64.26
N ALA A 87 10.90 29.49 -64.44
CA ALA A 87 11.54 30.19 -65.58
C ALA A 87 13.01 30.59 -65.36
N GLY A 88 13.59 30.28 -64.19
CA GLY A 88 14.98 30.61 -63.80
C GLY A 88 15.85 29.39 -63.45
N TRP A 89 15.71 28.29 -64.18
CA TRP A 89 16.22 26.96 -63.81
C TRP A 89 17.75 26.82 -63.85
N ASP A 90 18.35 26.43 -62.72
CA ASP A 90 19.44 25.43 -62.68
C ASP A 90 19.04 24.32 -61.70
N ALA A 91 19.48 23.08 -61.97
CA ALA A 91 18.96 21.87 -61.32
C ALA A 91 19.62 21.53 -59.97
N GLY A 92 20.35 22.47 -59.36
CA GLY A 92 21.09 22.21 -58.12
C GLY A 92 20.55 22.92 -56.88
N TYR A 93 20.17 24.20 -56.99
CA TYR A 93 19.92 25.06 -55.83
C TYR A 93 18.84 26.10 -56.15
N GLY A 94 17.57 25.78 -55.88
CA GLY A 94 16.40 26.62 -56.18
C GLY A 94 16.55 28.09 -55.73
N TRP A 95 15.72 29.02 -56.21
CA TRP A 95 15.86 30.45 -55.88
C TRP A 95 14.74 30.94 -54.97
N GLY A 96 15.08 31.79 -53.98
CA GLY A 96 14.17 32.74 -53.35
C GLY A 96 14.82 34.13 -53.33
N ILE A 97 14.14 35.17 -53.82
CA ILE A 97 14.67 36.55 -53.75
C ILE A 97 14.28 37.14 -52.40
N VAL A 98 15.24 37.56 -51.59
CA VAL A 98 14.96 38.34 -50.37
C VAL A 98 14.67 39.79 -50.76
N ASP A 99 13.43 40.22 -50.63
CA ASP A 99 13.06 41.63 -50.79
C ASP A 99 13.42 42.39 -49.51
N ALA A 100 14.66 42.88 -49.47
CA ALA A 100 15.19 43.65 -48.34
C ALA A 100 14.37 44.90 -48.00
N ARG A 101 13.68 45.50 -48.99
CA ARG A 101 12.86 46.68 -48.78
C ARG A 101 11.48 46.30 -48.24
N ALA A 102 10.87 45.22 -48.73
CA ALA A 102 9.65 44.69 -48.14
C ALA A 102 9.90 44.25 -46.70
N ALA A 103 11.01 43.56 -46.42
CA ALA A 103 11.41 43.17 -45.07
C ALA A 103 11.60 44.41 -44.16
N LEU A 104 12.29 45.44 -44.66
CA LEU A 104 12.51 46.69 -43.93
C LEU A 104 11.23 47.52 -43.77
N ASN A 105 10.29 47.44 -44.70
CA ASN A 105 9.00 48.11 -44.59
C ASN A 105 8.05 47.36 -43.65
N ALA A 106 8.13 46.02 -43.60
CA ALA A 106 7.38 45.21 -42.65
C ALA A 106 7.81 45.50 -41.20
N THR A 107 9.07 45.91 -40.97
CA THR A 107 9.55 46.44 -39.68
C THR A 107 9.02 47.85 -39.35
N LEU A 108 8.41 48.55 -40.30
CA LEU A 108 7.83 49.89 -40.10
C LEU A 108 6.30 49.86 -39.90
N VAL A 109 5.65 48.71 -40.07
CA VAL A 109 4.25 48.54 -39.71
C VAL A 109 4.19 48.29 -38.20
N PRO A 110 3.44 49.10 -37.42
CA PRO A 110 3.26 48.84 -35.99
C PRO A 110 2.66 47.44 -35.80
N ASN A 111 3.34 46.59 -35.03
CA ASN A 111 2.83 45.27 -34.63
C ASN A 111 1.78 45.43 -33.54
N ASN A 112 0.62 44.81 -33.70
CA ASN A 112 -0.35 44.66 -32.62
C ASN A 112 -0.18 43.26 -32.02
N PRO A 113 0.17 43.13 -30.72
CA PRO A 113 0.37 41.82 -30.12
C PRO A 113 -0.84 40.89 -30.31
N PRO A 114 -0.61 39.59 -30.48
CA PRO A 114 -1.68 38.64 -30.69
C PRO A 114 -2.52 38.45 -29.42
N VAL A 115 -3.71 37.84 -29.57
CA VAL A 115 -4.63 37.55 -28.48
C VAL A 115 -4.78 36.04 -28.34
N ALA A 116 -4.37 35.51 -27.18
CA ALA A 116 -4.60 34.11 -26.82
C ALA A 116 -6.05 33.89 -26.38
N ASP A 117 -6.60 32.74 -26.75
CA ASP A 117 -7.85 32.19 -26.22
C ASP A 117 -7.63 30.71 -25.90
N ALA A 118 -7.54 30.40 -24.61
CA ALA A 118 -7.29 29.06 -24.10
C ALA A 118 -8.57 28.18 -24.06
N ASN A 119 -9.74 28.75 -24.39
CA ASN A 119 -11.06 28.13 -24.27
C ASN A 119 -11.32 27.51 -22.87
N GLY A 120 -12.14 26.47 -22.79
CA GLY A 120 -12.52 25.78 -21.55
C GLY A 120 -13.70 26.43 -20.81
N PRO A 121 -13.91 26.10 -19.52
CA PRO A 121 -13.13 25.16 -18.72
C PRO A 121 -13.21 23.72 -19.22
N TYR A 122 -12.22 22.91 -18.86
CA TYR A 122 -12.14 21.50 -19.25
C TYR A 122 -12.41 20.57 -18.06
N THR A 123 -12.77 19.34 -18.36
CA THR A 123 -12.90 18.26 -17.37
C THR A 123 -12.24 16.99 -17.90
N GLY A 124 -11.61 16.23 -17.02
CA GLY A 124 -10.96 14.97 -17.36
C GLY A 124 -11.00 13.96 -16.22
N THR A 125 -10.43 12.80 -16.49
CA THR A 125 -10.15 11.74 -15.52
C THR A 125 -8.65 11.56 -15.50
N GLU A 126 -8.08 11.24 -14.35
CA GLU A 126 -6.63 11.00 -14.25
C GLU A 126 -6.18 9.90 -15.22
N ASP A 127 -4.93 10.02 -15.67
CA ASP A 127 -4.28 9.19 -16.69
C ASP A 127 -4.97 9.12 -18.06
N ILE A 128 -6.05 9.88 -18.26
CA ILE A 128 -6.72 10.05 -19.54
C ILE A 128 -6.39 11.42 -20.13
N ALA A 129 -5.93 11.41 -21.38
CA ALA A 129 -5.55 12.63 -22.07
C ALA A 129 -6.75 13.57 -22.31
N VAL A 130 -6.64 14.79 -21.83
CA VAL A 130 -7.54 15.92 -22.14
C VAL A 130 -7.02 16.61 -23.40
N THR A 131 -7.92 16.91 -24.34
CA THR A 131 -7.60 17.69 -25.55
C THR A 131 -7.93 19.16 -25.30
N PHE A 132 -6.94 20.03 -25.52
CA PHE A 132 -7.09 21.47 -25.38
C PHE A 132 -7.36 22.12 -26.72
N ASP A 133 -7.97 23.31 -26.71
CA ASP A 133 -8.31 24.05 -27.91
C ASP A 133 -7.86 25.52 -27.81
N GLY A 134 -6.89 25.90 -28.63
CA GLY A 134 -6.41 27.27 -28.78
C GLY A 134 -6.93 27.97 -30.03
N SER A 135 -7.84 27.35 -30.78
CA SER A 135 -8.26 27.82 -32.11
C SER A 135 -9.00 29.15 -32.10
N GLY A 136 -9.43 29.65 -30.93
CA GLY A 136 -9.98 30.99 -30.76
C GLY A 136 -8.93 32.12 -30.78
N SER A 137 -7.64 31.76 -30.67
CA SER A 137 -6.55 32.75 -30.66
C SER A 137 -6.41 33.39 -32.04
N TYR A 138 -6.12 34.69 -32.07
CA TYR A 138 -5.99 35.44 -33.31
C TYR A 138 -4.97 36.57 -33.20
N ASP A 139 -4.44 36.96 -34.35
CA ASP A 139 -3.59 38.13 -34.49
C ASP A 139 -4.37 39.26 -35.20
N PRO A 140 -4.39 40.51 -34.68
CA PRO A 140 -5.06 41.63 -35.35
C PRO A 140 -4.52 41.97 -36.74
N ASP A 141 -3.23 41.69 -36.99
CA ASP A 141 -2.54 41.90 -38.26
C ASP A 141 -2.64 40.66 -39.18
N SER A 142 -3.28 39.58 -38.69
CA SER A 142 -3.44 38.28 -39.35
C SER A 142 -2.13 37.53 -39.61
N ASP A 143 -1.10 37.80 -38.81
CA ASP A 143 0.16 37.06 -38.83
C ASP A 143 -0.04 35.61 -38.31
N PRO A 144 0.72 34.62 -38.82
CA PRO A 144 0.63 33.24 -38.35
C PRO A 144 1.04 33.09 -36.88
N LEU A 145 0.29 32.28 -36.12
CA LEU A 145 0.54 32.08 -34.69
C LEU A 145 1.27 30.78 -34.37
N THR A 146 2.16 30.87 -33.39
CA THR A 146 2.68 29.71 -32.64
C THR A 146 2.04 29.67 -31.25
N TYR A 147 1.95 28.48 -30.66
CA TYR A 147 1.18 28.21 -29.44
C TYR A 147 2.07 27.57 -28.38
N SER A 148 2.08 28.14 -27.18
CA SER A 148 2.82 27.61 -26.02
C SER A 148 1.86 27.43 -24.84
N TRP A 149 1.67 26.17 -24.44
CA TRP A 149 0.80 25.78 -23.34
C TRP A 149 1.60 25.43 -22.09
N ASN A 150 1.11 25.83 -20.92
CA ASN A 150 1.52 25.33 -19.62
C ASN A 150 0.31 24.69 -18.94
N PHE A 151 0.39 23.40 -18.64
CA PHE A 151 -0.73 22.62 -18.12
C PHE A 151 -0.97 22.75 -16.61
N GLY A 152 -0.13 23.52 -15.92
CA GLY A 152 -0.30 23.82 -14.49
C GLY A 152 0.26 22.77 -13.53
N ASP A 153 0.81 21.67 -14.05
CA ASP A 153 1.41 20.54 -13.31
C ASP A 153 2.93 20.42 -13.54
N GLY A 154 3.53 21.41 -14.23
CA GLY A 154 4.94 21.41 -14.62
C GLY A 154 5.19 20.91 -16.05
N ASN A 155 4.19 20.36 -16.73
CA ASN A 155 4.28 19.96 -18.13
C ASN A 155 3.83 21.09 -19.08
N SER A 156 4.29 21.02 -20.33
CA SER A 156 3.99 21.99 -21.38
C SER A 156 3.60 21.31 -22.70
N GLY A 157 2.98 22.08 -23.60
CA GLY A 157 2.54 21.61 -24.91
C GLY A 157 2.65 22.70 -25.97
N SER A 158 2.52 22.32 -27.24
CA SER A 158 2.54 23.25 -28.37
C SER A 158 1.50 22.88 -29.44
N GLY A 159 1.22 23.82 -30.34
CA GLY A 159 0.22 23.67 -31.39
C GLY A 159 -1.18 24.09 -30.97
N VAL A 160 -2.10 24.10 -31.94
CA VAL A 160 -3.47 24.60 -31.78
C VAL A 160 -4.30 23.74 -30.83
N SER A 161 -4.07 22.43 -30.82
CA SER A 161 -4.86 21.47 -30.04
C SER A 161 -3.99 20.36 -29.45
N PRO A 162 -3.13 20.66 -28.47
CA PRO A 162 -2.35 19.63 -27.80
C PRO A 162 -3.23 18.75 -26.91
N THR A 163 -2.70 17.58 -26.56
CA THR A 163 -3.30 16.68 -25.57
C THR A 163 -2.36 16.52 -24.39
N HIS A 164 -2.92 16.43 -23.18
CA HIS A 164 -2.15 16.17 -21.96
C HIS A 164 -2.94 15.31 -20.97
N ALA A 165 -2.27 14.37 -20.30
CA ALA A 165 -2.86 13.51 -19.27
C ALA A 165 -2.28 13.87 -17.90
N TYR A 166 -3.16 14.04 -16.91
CA TYR A 166 -2.78 14.38 -15.54
C TYR A 166 -2.69 13.11 -14.70
N THR A 167 -1.60 12.93 -13.97
CA THR A 167 -1.35 11.73 -13.15
C THR A 167 -1.99 11.80 -11.76
N ALA A 168 -2.72 12.88 -11.45
CA ALA A 168 -3.39 13.05 -10.18
C ALA A 168 -4.70 13.82 -10.39
N GLY A 169 -5.72 13.45 -9.62
CA GLY A 169 -6.94 14.24 -9.48
C GLY A 169 -6.66 15.64 -8.92
N GLY A 170 -7.47 16.62 -9.34
CA GLY A 170 -7.32 17.99 -8.88
C GLY A 170 -7.87 19.04 -9.84
N THR A 171 -7.62 20.30 -9.53
CA THR A 171 -7.92 21.42 -10.44
C THR A 171 -6.62 22.12 -10.79
N TYR A 172 -6.32 22.20 -12.09
CA TYR A 172 -5.11 22.80 -12.63
C TYR A 172 -5.45 24.08 -13.41
N THR A 173 -4.62 25.10 -13.25
CA THR A 173 -4.69 26.31 -14.07
C THR A 173 -3.84 26.10 -15.31
N VAL A 174 -4.48 26.11 -16.47
CA VAL A 174 -3.83 25.97 -17.78
C VAL A 174 -3.66 27.35 -18.38
N THR A 175 -2.46 27.62 -18.88
CA THR A 175 -2.09 28.92 -19.46
C THR A 175 -1.69 28.74 -20.92
N LEU A 176 -2.24 29.57 -21.80
CA LEU A 176 -1.83 29.70 -23.20
C LEU A 176 -1.18 31.06 -23.44
N VAL A 177 -0.04 31.03 -24.13
CA VAL A 177 0.58 32.20 -24.77
C VAL A 177 0.72 31.89 -26.26
N VAL A 178 0.32 32.83 -27.11
CA VAL A 178 0.55 32.73 -28.56
C VAL A 178 1.55 33.80 -29.01
N ASN A 179 2.30 33.52 -30.07
CA ASN A 179 3.31 34.42 -30.62
C ASN A 179 3.14 34.53 -32.13
N ASP A 180 3.13 35.75 -32.65
CA ASP A 180 2.93 36.13 -34.06
C ASP A 180 4.25 36.16 -34.87
N GLY A 181 5.36 35.75 -34.26
CA GLY A 181 6.71 35.85 -34.80
C GLY A 181 7.47 37.12 -34.42
N ARG A 182 6.85 38.04 -33.67
CA ARG A 182 7.46 39.29 -33.16
C ARG A 182 7.25 39.46 -31.67
N ASP A 183 6.01 39.32 -31.20
CA ASP A 183 5.60 39.57 -29.82
C ASP A 183 4.75 38.42 -29.26
N ASP A 184 4.88 38.20 -27.94
CA ASP A 184 3.99 37.30 -27.21
C ASP A 184 2.66 38.00 -26.88
N SER A 185 1.57 37.23 -26.90
CA SER A 185 0.29 37.67 -26.35
C SER A 185 0.38 37.89 -24.84
N ALA A 186 -0.58 38.62 -24.29
CA ALA A 186 -0.91 38.43 -22.88
C ALA A 186 -1.31 36.96 -22.66
N ALA A 187 -0.92 36.39 -21.53
CA ALA A 187 -1.31 35.04 -21.16
C ALA A 187 -2.82 34.96 -20.93
N ASP A 188 -3.47 33.98 -21.56
CA ASP A 188 -4.85 33.61 -21.25
C ASP A 188 -4.88 32.33 -20.42
N THR A 189 -5.81 32.27 -19.48
CA THR A 189 -5.86 31.19 -18.49
C THR A 189 -7.24 30.55 -18.41
N THR A 190 -7.26 29.24 -18.31
CA THR A 190 -8.45 28.43 -18.10
C THR A 190 -8.18 27.36 -17.04
N THR A 191 -9.20 26.59 -16.67
CA THR A 191 -9.08 25.55 -15.67
C THR A 191 -9.43 24.19 -16.25
N VAL A 192 -8.73 23.15 -15.79
CA VAL A 192 -9.16 21.77 -15.97
C VAL A 192 -9.38 21.12 -14.61
N THR A 193 -10.53 20.47 -14.46
CA THR A 193 -10.84 19.64 -13.29
C THR A 193 -10.69 18.18 -13.66
N VAL A 194 -9.71 17.52 -13.05
CA VAL A 194 -9.39 16.10 -13.23
C VAL A 194 -10.00 15.33 -12.06
N THR A 195 -10.85 14.37 -12.39
CA THR A 195 -11.46 13.48 -11.40
C THR A 195 -10.48 12.35 -11.08
N GLU A 196 -10.17 12.19 -9.80
CA GLU A 196 -9.41 11.07 -9.24
C GLU A 196 -10.19 9.76 -9.42
N VAL A 197 -9.50 8.68 -9.80
CA VAL A 197 -10.04 7.32 -9.90
C VAL A 197 -9.46 6.53 -8.75
N ASN A 198 -10.14 6.56 -7.61
CA ASN A 198 -9.71 5.79 -6.47
C ASN A 198 -9.99 4.30 -6.66
N ASP A 199 -8.95 3.49 -6.69
CA ASP A 199 -9.02 2.04 -6.52
C ASP A 199 -9.27 1.73 -5.02
N PRO A 200 -10.34 1.00 -4.67
CA PRO A 200 -10.59 0.67 -3.26
C PRO A 200 -9.44 -0.10 -2.62
N PRO A 201 -9.24 0.01 -1.29
CA PRO A 201 -8.23 -0.77 -0.59
C PRO A 201 -8.57 -2.26 -0.66
N VAL A 202 -7.60 -3.11 -0.33
CA VAL A 202 -7.77 -4.56 -0.18
C VAL A 202 -7.59 -4.93 1.28
N ALA A 203 -8.63 -5.47 1.91
CA ALA A 203 -8.56 -5.94 3.29
C ALA A 203 -7.91 -7.34 3.37
N ASP A 204 -7.09 -7.56 4.40
CA ASP A 204 -6.60 -8.88 4.80
C ASP A 204 -6.85 -9.07 6.31
N ALA A 205 -7.84 -9.90 6.66
CA ALA A 205 -8.20 -10.19 8.04
C ALA A 205 -7.24 -11.21 8.69
N GLY A 206 -6.27 -11.73 7.93
CA GLY A 206 -5.35 -12.76 8.34
C GLY A 206 -5.95 -14.18 8.34
N PRO A 207 -5.20 -15.17 8.83
CA PRO A 207 -5.63 -16.56 8.79
C PRO A 207 -6.72 -16.87 9.83
N ASN A 208 -7.45 -17.97 9.60
CA ASN A 208 -8.33 -18.57 10.59
C ASN A 208 -7.57 -18.93 11.88
N GLN A 209 -8.22 -18.79 13.04
CA GLN A 209 -7.62 -19.04 14.35
C GLN A 209 -8.45 -20.02 15.19
N SER A 210 -7.85 -20.54 16.27
CA SER A 210 -8.53 -21.36 17.26
C SER A 210 -7.98 -21.09 18.66
N GLY A 211 -8.82 -21.19 19.68
CA GLY A 211 -8.42 -20.98 21.07
C GLY A 211 -9.40 -21.60 22.08
N LEU A 212 -9.12 -21.38 23.35
CA LEU A 212 -9.99 -21.73 24.46
C LEU A 212 -10.86 -20.56 24.89
N VAL A 213 -11.96 -20.86 25.57
CA VAL A 213 -12.78 -19.84 26.24
C VAL A 213 -11.90 -18.99 27.18
N GLY A 214 -11.98 -17.68 27.02
CA GLY A 214 -11.18 -16.70 27.77
C GLY A 214 -9.73 -16.53 27.32
N GLU A 215 -9.26 -17.28 26.32
CA GLU A 215 -7.93 -17.08 25.74
C GLU A 215 -7.89 -15.77 24.93
N THR A 216 -6.81 -14.99 25.11
CA THR A 216 -6.59 -13.76 24.34
C THR A 216 -5.91 -14.10 23.03
N LEU A 217 -6.62 -13.87 21.93
CA LEU A 217 -6.13 -14.01 20.56
C LEU A 217 -5.67 -12.65 20.01
N THR A 218 -4.72 -12.68 19.09
CA THR A 218 -4.21 -11.47 18.41
C THR A 218 -4.64 -11.49 16.95
N PHE A 219 -5.15 -10.35 16.47
CA PHE A 219 -5.59 -10.14 15.11
C PHE A 219 -4.72 -9.05 14.49
N ASP A 220 -4.27 -9.27 13.27
CA ASP A 220 -3.30 -8.41 12.59
C ASP A 220 -3.77 -8.19 11.15
N GLY A 221 -4.13 -6.94 10.85
CA GLY A 221 -4.59 -6.50 9.55
C GLY A 221 -3.49 -5.86 8.72
N SER A 222 -2.22 -5.92 9.16
CA SER A 222 -1.08 -5.30 8.45
C SER A 222 -0.80 -5.86 7.06
N GLY A 223 -1.45 -6.97 6.67
CA GLY A 223 -1.46 -7.49 5.30
C GLY A 223 -2.35 -6.71 4.33
N SER A 224 -3.22 -5.81 4.83
CA SER A 224 -4.10 -4.98 4.00
C SER A 224 -3.28 -3.93 3.24
N ASP A 225 -3.68 -3.61 2.01
CA ASP A 225 -3.00 -2.64 1.16
C ASP A 225 -3.98 -1.73 0.39
N ASP A 226 -3.44 -0.65 -0.17
CA ASP A 226 -4.16 0.33 -0.97
C ASP A 226 -3.32 0.61 -2.23
N PRO A 227 -3.79 0.22 -3.44
CA PRO A 227 -2.98 0.25 -4.65
C PRO A 227 -2.53 1.65 -5.10
N ASP A 228 -3.35 2.67 -4.86
CA ASP A 228 -3.15 4.05 -5.30
C ASP A 228 -3.14 5.06 -4.14
N GLY A 229 -3.46 4.62 -2.92
CA GLY A 229 -3.53 5.49 -1.75
C GLY A 229 -2.85 4.95 -0.49
N THR A 230 -3.48 5.26 0.64
CA THR A 230 -3.10 4.81 1.98
C THR A 230 -4.34 4.45 2.79
N ILE A 231 -4.27 3.32 3.52
CA ILE A 231 -5.30 2.95 4.49
C ILE A 231 -5.24 3.90 5.71
N VAL A 232 -6.34 4.59 5.98
CA VAL A 232 -6.48 5.53 7.10
C VAL A 232 -7.19 4.94 8.31
N SER A 233 -7.93 3.84 8.16
CA SER A 233 -8.62 3.21 9.29
C SER A 233 -8.77 1.68 9.17
N TYR A 234 -8.77 1.02 10.32
CA TYR A 234 -8.96 -0.43 10.50
C TYR A 234 -10.04 -0.63 11.55
N ALA A 235 -11.14 -1.29 11.20
CA ALA A 235 -12.25 -1.61 12.09
C ALA A 235 -12.48 -3.11 12.13
N TRP A 236 -12.51 -3.67 13.34
CA TRP A 236 -12.71 -5.09 13.58
C TRP A 236 -14.08 -5.33 14.22
N ASP A 237 -14.82 -6.29 13.68
CA ASP A 237 -15.98 -6.94 14.30
C ASP A 237 -15.62 -8.40 14.56
N PHE A 238 -15.66 -8.84 15.82
CA PHE A 238 -15.20 -10.19 16.19
C PHE A 238 -16.26 -11.28 15.99
N GLY A 239 -17.44 -10.95 15.45
CA GLY A 239 -18.54 -11.89 15.25
C GLY A 239 -19.31 -12.23 16.53
N ASP A 240 -19.00 -11.52 17.63
CA ASP A 240 -19.75 -11.51 18.88
C ASP A 240 -20.28 -10.09 19.16
N THR A 241 -20.15 -9.57 20.38
CA THR A 241 -20.49 -8.17 20.70
C THR A 241 -19.27 -7.25 20.75
N GLY A 242 -18.07 -7.80 20.53
CA GLY A 242 -16.80 -7.09 20.60
C GLY A 242 -16.44 -6.40 19.28
N THR A 243 -15.89 -5.21 19.39
CA THR A 243 -15.30 -4.46 18.27
C THR A 243 -13.96 -3.85 18.70
N ALA A 244 -13.09 -3.59 17.74
CA ALA A 244 -11.84 -2.89 17.98
C ALA A 244 -11.43 -2.03 16.78
N SER A 245 -10.44 -1.17 16.98
CA SER A 245 -9.84 -0.38 15.91
C SER A 245 -8.33 -0.37 16.05
N GLY A 246 -7.64 -0.40 14.91
CA GLY A 246 -6.18 -0.47 14.84
C GLY A 246 -5.68 -1.61 13.97
N VAL A 247 -4.44 -1.49 13.51
CA VAL A 247 -3.79 -2.47 12.62
C VAL A 247 -3.68 -3.83 13.30
N ALA A 248 -3.23 -3.84 14.56
CA ALA A 248 -3.12 -5.04 15.39
C ALA A 248 -3.92 -4.86 16.68
N VAL A 249 -4.79 -5.81 16.98
CA VAL A 249 -5.70 -5.78 18.13
C VAL A 249 -5.76 -7.15 18.81
N THR A 250 -6.32 -7.21 20.00
CA THR A 250 -6.51 -8.46 20.74
C THR A 250 -7.95 -8.62 21.20
N HIS A 251 -8.46 -9.85 21.19
CA HIS A 251 -9.81 -10.17 21.67
C HIS A 251 -9.86 -11.54 22.34
N ALA A 252 -10.81 -11.73 23.24
CA ALA A 252 -11.05 -12.99 23.93
C ALA A 252 -12.54 -13.31 23.95
N TYR A 253 -12.89 -14.56 23.68
CA TYR A 253 -14.28 -15.01 23.58
C TYR A 253 -14.76 -15.63 24.89
N ALA A 254 -15.95 -15.22 25.33
CA ALA A 254 -16.53 -15.64 26.62
C ALA A 254 -17.22 -17.01 26.58
N SER A 255 -17.46 -17.56 25.39
CA SER A 255 -18.17 -18.83 25.18
C SER A 255 -17.53 -19.64 24.07
N ALA A 256 -17.67 -20.95 24.11
CA ALA A 256 -17.30 -21.81 22.99
C ALA A 256 -18.23 -21.57 21.79
N GLY A 257 -17.67 -21.65 20.58
CA GLY A 257 -18.39 -21.38 19.34
C GLY A 257 -17.46 -21.16 18.15
N THR A 258 -18.07 -20.94 16.98
CA THR A 258 -17.37 -20.49 15.78
C THR A 258 -17.82 -19.06 15.48
N TYR A 259 -16.85 -18.16 15.33
CA TYR A 259 -17.06 -16.74 15.12
C TYR A 259 -16.48 -16.31 13.78
N THR A 260 -17.20 -15.45 13.05
CA THR A 260 -16.70 -14.81 11.83
C THR A 260 -16.18 -13.43 12.21
N VAL A 261 -14.86 -13.28 12.21
CA VAL A 261 -14.19 -11.99 12.41
C VAL A 261 -14.15 -11.27 11.09
N THR A 262 -14.57 -10.01 11.07
CA THR A 262 -14.56 -9.13 9.89
C THR A 262 -13.62 -7.98 10.14
N LEU A 263 -12.67 -7.77 9.23
CA LEU A 263 -11.88 -6.56 9.14
C LEU A 263 -12.46 -5.68 8.05
N THR A 264 -12.77 -4.43 8.36
CA THR A 264 -13.06 -3.38 7.39
C THR A 264 -11.94 -2.35 7.40
N VAL A 265 -11.36 -2.10 6.23
CA VAL A 265 -10.36 -1.04 6.03
C VAL A 265 -10.96 0.11 5.24
N THR A 266 -10.44 1.32 5.45
CA THR A 266 -10.86 2.53 4.72
C THR A 266 -9.64 3.30 4.25
N ASP A 267 -9.63 3.72 2.99
CA ASP A 267 -8.56 4.52 2.40
C ASP A 267 -8.70 6.04 2.65
N ASN A 268 -7.73 6.82 2.17
CA ASN A 268 -7.73 8.28 2.25
C ASN A 268 -8.76 8.98 1.36
N SER A 269 -9.46 8.24 0.51
CA SER A 269 -10.53 8.69 -0.39
C SER A 269 -11.91 8.21 0.06
N THR A 270 -12.00 7.63 1.26
CA THR A 270 -13.20 7.09 1.92
C THR A 270 -13.78 5.81 1.32
N ALA A 271 -13.11 5.16 0.35
CA ALA A 271 -13.53 3.84 -0.09
C ALA A 271 -13.12 2.79 0.94
N THR A 272 -13.82 1.66 0.90
CA THR A 272 -13.69 0.61 1.91
C THR A 272 -13.71 -0.76 1.28
N ASP A 273 -13.01 -1.70 1.91
CA ASP A 273 -13.11 -3.12 1.62
C ASP A 273 -13.16 -3.93 2.91
N SER A 274 -13.55 -5.20 2.80
CA SER A 274 -13.63 -6.09 3.96
C SER A 274 -13.27 -7.52 3.64
N ASP A 275 -12.56 -8.13 4.58
CA ASP A 275 -12.18 -9.53 4.57
C ASP A 275 -12.58 -10.19 5.90
N THR A 276 -12.67 -11.52 5.88
CA THR A 276 -13.14 -12.30 7.03
C THR A 276 -12.23 -13.46 7.36
N ALA A 277 -12.03 -13.69 8.66
CA ALA A 277 -11.37 -14.86 9.22
C ALA A 277 -12.32 -15.62 10.15
N THR A 278 -12.21 -16.94 10.17
CA THR A 278 -12.97 -17.80 11.10
C THR A 278 -12.18 -18.07 12.36
N VAL A 279 -12.80 -17.90 13.52
CA VAL A 279 -12.24 -18.25 14.83
C VAL A 279 -13.04 -19.37 15.47
N THR A 280 -12.38 -20.45 15.89
CA THR A 280 -13.03 -21.57 16.59
C THR A 280 -12.61 -21.61 18.06
N ILE A 281 -13.55 -21.44 18.97
CA ILE A 281 -13.34 -21.41 20.42
C ILE A 281 -13.94 -22.66 21.04
N THR A 282 -13.15 -23.34 21.87
CA THR A 282 -13.55 -24.58 22.56
C THR A 282 -13.46 -24.43 24.07
N GLU A 283 -14.28 -25.17 24.80
CA GLU A 283 -14.16 -25.25 26.25
C GLU A 283 -12.85 -25.95 26.65
N ALA A 284 -12.26 -25.53 27.76
CA ALA A 284 -11.16 -26.28 28.35
C ALA A 284 -11.67 -27.68 28.76
N PRO A 285 -10.87 -28.75 28.57
CA PRO A 285 -11.26 -30.07 29.02
C PRO A 285 -11.50 -30.07 30.54
N PRO A 286 -12.53 -30.77 31.04
CA PRO A 286 -12.77 -30.86 32.48
C PRO A 286 -11.57 -31.52 33.17
N ILE A 287 -11.24 -31.03 34.36
CA ILE A 287 -10.23 -31.67 35.21
C ILE A 287 -10.85 -32.97 35.75
N PRO A 288 -10.21 -34.14 35.55
CA PRO A 288 -10.76 -35.41 36.03
C PRO A 288 -10.80 -35.47 37.56
N THR A 289 -11.77 -36.19 38.09
CA THR A 289 -12.00 -36.36 39.52
C THR A 289 -11.66 -37.78 39.96
N MET A 290 -11.20 -37.95 41.20
CA MET A 290 -10.96 -39.27 41.77
C MET A 290 -11.53 -39.35 43.19
N TYR A 291 -11.92 -40.55 43.60
CA TYR A 291 -12.46 -40.82 44.94
C TYR A 291 -11.97 -42.18 45.45
N VAL A 292 -12.04 -42.39 46.78
CA VAL A 292 -11.76 -43.70 47.39
C VAL A 292 -12.99 -44.59 47.23
N SER A 293 -12.89 -45.64 46.43
CA SER A 293 -14.00 -46.55 46.14
C SER A 293 -14.16 -47.66 47.18
N ALA A 294 -13.09 -48.04 47.87
CA ALA A 294 -13.12 -49.04 48.94
C ALA A 294 -11.92 -48.93 49.89
N VAL A 295 -12.14 -49.30 51.15
CA VAL A 295 -11.10 -49.54 52.17
C VAL A 295 -11.33 -50.91 52.78
N ASP A 296 -10.66 -51.93 52.24
CA ASP A 296 -10.81 -53.32 52.67
C ASP A 296 -9.76 -53.69 53.71
N VAL A 297 -10.20 -53.93 54.94
CA VAL A 297 -9.29 -54.28 56.05
C VAL A 297 -9.38 -55.77 56.39
N ALA A 298 -8.23 -56.44 56.45
CA ALA A 298 -8.14 -57.87 56.73
C ALA A 298 -7.09 -58.18 57.81
N LEU A 299 -7.38 -59.16 58.67
CA LEU A 299 -6.46 -59.65 59.69
C LEU A 299 -5.45 -60.64 59.09
N VAL A 300 -4.19 -60.51 59.52
CA VAL A 300 -3.11 -61.42 59.17
C VAL A 300 -2.45 -61.96 60.44
N SER A 301 -2.48 -63.28 60.60
CA SER A 301 -1.87 -63.96 61.76
C SER A 301 -0.48 -64.53 61.44
N ARG A 302 0.46 -64.40 62.39
CA ARG A 302 1.80 -65.00 62.33
C ARG A 302 2.07 -65.85 63.57
N GLY A 303 2.60 -67.05 63.34
CA GLY A 303 3.06 -67.97 64.38
C GLY A 303 1.94 -68.41 65.33
N TRP A 304 1.19 -69.45 64.96
CA TRP A 304 0.12 -70.07 65.77
C TRP A 304 -0.85 -69.05 66.41
N GLY A 305 -1.13 -67.92 65.75
CA GLY A 305 -2.04 -66.88 66.24
C GLY A 305 -1.48 -65.97 67.35
N ARG A 306 -0.18 -66.02 67.66
CA ARG A 306 0.41 -65.25 68.76
C ARG A 306 0.72 -63.80 68.41
N LYS A 307 0.87 -63.47 67.13
CA LYS A 307 1.00 -62.10 66.63
C LYS A 307 -0.01 -61.87 65.51
N VAL A 308 -0.79 -60.81 65.61
CA VAL A 308 -1.77 -60.42 64.58
C VAL A 308 -1.53 -58.96 64.21
N TYR A 309 -1.59 -58.66 62.92
CA TYR A 309 -1.63 -57.30 62.36
C TYR A 309 -2.74 -57.25 61.32
N ALA A 310 -3.12 -56.06 60.88
CA ALA A 310 -4.08 -55.85 59.80
C ALA A 310 -3.39 -55.30 58.55
N THR A 311 -3.98 -55.59 57.39
CA THR A 311 -3.68 -54.94 56.12
C THR A 311 -4.91 -54.20 55.66
N ALA A 312 -4.75 -52.96 55.21
CA ALA A 312 -5.80 -52.18 54.57
C ALA A 312 -5.47 -52.03 53.08
N ALA A 313 -6.34 -52.51 52.19
CA ALA A 313 -6.26 -52.27 50.76
C ALA A 313 -7.20 -51.12 50.42
N VAL A 314 -6.64 -49.99 49.99
CA VAL A 314 -7.39 -48.79 49.56
C VAL A 314 -7.46 -48.79 48.05
N SER A 315 -8.65 -48.61 47.50
CA SER A 315 -8.89 -48.52 46.05
C SER A 315 -9.32 -47.11 45.66
N VAL A 316 -8.70 -46.55 44.63
CA VAL A 316 -8.99 -45.21 44.10
C VAL A 316 -9.50 -45.36 42.66
N ALA A 317 -10.63 -44.72 42.36
CA ALA A 317 -11.25 -44.74 41.04
C ALA A 317 -11.57 -43.32 40.54
N ASP A 318 -11.73 -43.18 39.22
CA ASP A 318 -12.21 -41.95 38.58
C ASP A 318 -13.74 -41.84 38.66
N GLU A 319 -14.34 -40.73 38.23
CA GLU A 319 -15.80 -40.54 38.23
C GLU A 319 -16.60 -41.59 37.47
N TYR A 320 -15.95 -42.39 36.62
CA TYR A 320 -16.57 -43.47 35.84
C TYR A 320 -16.34 -44.86 36.46
N GLY A 321 -15.64 -44.93 37.61
CA GLY A 321 -15.32 -46.17 38.32
C GLY A 321 -14.07 -46.89 37.78
N SER A 322 -13.28 -46.26 36.90
CA SER A 322 -12.04 -46.84 36.38
C SER A 322 -10.89 -46.68 37.39
N PRO A 323 -9.99 -47.66 37.53
CA PRO A 323 -8.91 -47.58 38.50
C PRO A 323 -7.91 -46.46 38.21
N VAL A 324 -7.56 -45.68 39.23
CA VAL A 324 -6.61 -44.56 39.13
C VAL A 324 -5.27 -44.94 39.71
N GLY A 325 -4.31 -45.29 38.85
CA GLY A 325 -2.94 -45.56 39.27
C GLY A 325 -2.11 -44.31 39.59
N SER A 326 -1.06 -44.50 40.37
CA SER A 326 -0.12 -43.45 40.82
C SER A 326 -0.75 -42.31 41.63
N ALA A 327 -1.94 -42.50 42.20
CA ALA A 327 -2.52 -41.58 43.18
C ALA A 327 -1.88 -41.86 44.54
N THR A 328 -1.37 -40.83 45.21
CA THR A 328 -0.77 -40.99 46.54
C THR A 328 -1.87 -40.93 47.58
N VAL A 329 -2.11 -42.03 48.28
CA VAL A 329 -3.05 -42.11 49.39
C VAL A 329 -2.30 -41.83 50.67
N TYR A 330 -2.82 -40.91 51.48
CA TYR A 330 -2.40 -40.64 52.84
C TYR A 330 -3.45 -41.20 53.79
N GLY A 331 -3.02 -41.89 54.83
CA GLY A 331 -3.94 -42.41 55.83
C GLY A 331 -3.24 -42.80 57.11
N HIS A 332 -4.01 -43.23 58.10
CA HIS A 332 -3.49 -43.67 59.37
C HIS A 332 -4.29 -44.83 59.96
N TRP A 333 -3.63 -45.60 60.83
CA TRP A 333 -4.30 -46.59 61.64
C TRP A 333 -4.81 -45.96 62.94
N GLU A 334 -6.10 -46.14 63.21
CA GLU A 334 -6.73 -45.84 64.48
C GLU A 334 -6.99 -47.12 65.28
N ASN A 335 -6.95 -46.98 66.61
CA ASN A 335 -7.25 -48.02 67.60
C ASN A 335 -6.36 -49.27 67.53
N ALA A 336 -5.85 -49.69 68.70
CA ALA A 336 -4.94 -50.82 68.89
C ALA A 336 -3.57 -50.72 68.17
N THR A 337 -3.41 -49.85 67.18
CA THR A 337 -2.14 -49.46 66.52
C THR A 337 -2.22 -47.98 66.13
N SER A 338 -1.09 -47.28 66.02
CA SER A 338 -1.06 -45.87 65.63
C SER A 338 0.12 -45.57 64.71
N GLY A 339 -0.16 -44.98 63.55
CA GLY A 339 0.86 -44.52 62.62
C GLY A 339 0.24 -44.02 61.33
N SER A 340 0.74 -42.88 60.84
CA SER A 340 0.42 -42.37 59.51
C SER A 340 1.33 -43.04 58.48
N ASP A 341 0.78 -43.35 57.32
CA ASP A 341 1.49 -43.94 56.19
C ASP A 341 1.00 -43.29 54.89
N SER A 342 1.84 -43.33 53.85
CA SER A 342 1.44 -42.90 52.53
C SER A 342 2.13 -43.70 51.46
N SER A 343 1.37 -44.02 50.41
CA SER A 343 1.91 -44.76 49.28
C SER A 343 1.05 -44.55 48.04
N ALA A 344 1.63 -44.82 46.88
CA ALA A 344 0.96 -44.62 45.60
C ALA A 344 0.20 -45.88 45.17
N THR A 345 -0.97 -45.70 44.58
CA THR A 345 -1.72 -46.79 43.94
C THR A 345 -0.95 -47.39 42.77
N ASP A 346 -1.08 -48.70 42.59
CA ASP A 346 -0.55 -49.39 41.43
C ASP A 346 -1.44 -49.20 40.18
N SER A 347 -1.13 -49.87 39.07
CA SER A 347 -1.93 -49.78 37.84
C SER A 347 -3.38 -50.27 37.97
N SER A 348 -3.70 -51.00 39.04
CA SER A 348 -5.07 -51.43 39.37
C SER A 348 -5.82 -50.43 40.26
N GLY A 349 -5.20 -49.28 40.57
CA GLY A 349 -5.80 -48.26 41.42
C GLY A 349 -5.79 -48.63 42.89
N SER A 350 -4.99 -49.62 43.31
CA SER A 350 -4.97 -50.10 44.70
C SER A 350 -3.63 -49.87 45.39
N VAL A 351 -3.67 -49.64 46.69
CA VAL A 351 -2.50 -49.52 47.56
C VAL A 351 -2.76 -50.24 48.88
N SER A 352 -1.74 -50.85 49.47
CA SER A 352 -1.87 -51.64 50.71
C SER A 352 -1.02 -51.10 51.84
N PHE A 353 -1.65 -50.81 52.97
CA PHE A 353 -1.03 -50.38 54.21
C PHE A 353 -0.98 -51.53 55.23
N LYS A 354 -0.01 -51.51 56.12
CA LYS A 354 0.18 -52.53 57.17
C LYS A 354 0.16 -51.89 58.54
N SER A 355 -0.65 -52.42 59.44
CA SER A 355 -0.63 -52.01 60.85
C SER A 355 0.58 -52.59 61.57
N ASP A 356 0.85 -52.08 62.77
CA ASP A 356 1.75 -52.74 63.71
C ASP A 356 1.22 -54.12 64.14
N ALA A 357 2.13 -55.01 64.52
CA ALA A 357 1.79 -56.35 64.99
C ALA A 357 1.61 -56.40 66.52
N LEU A 358 0.42 -56.80 66.95
CA LEU A 358 0.08 -56.97 68.36
C LEU A 358 0.31 -58.41 68.81
N ARG A 359 0.90 -58.58 70.00
CA ARG A 359 1.14 -59.89 70.61
C ARG A 359 -0.04 -60.26 71.50
N LEU A 360 -0.71 -61.38 71.19
CA LEU A 360 -1.89 -61.89 71.90
C LEU A 360 -2.98 -60.82 72.10
N PRO A 361 -3.53 -60.22 71.01
CA PRO A 361 -4.59 -59.24 71.14
C PRO A 361 -5.86 -59.89 71.74
N PRO A 362 -6.57 -59.23 72.66
CA PRO A 362 -7.88 -59.69 73.14
C PRO A 362 -8.91 -59.87 72.01
N SER A 363 -9.89 -60.76 72.22
CA SER A 363 -11.09 -60.83 71.35
C SER A 363 -11.82 -59.48 71.34
N GLY A 364 -12.34 -59.07 70.20
CA GLY A 364 -12.96 -57.75 70.01
C GLY A 364 -11.98 -56.59 69.79
N THR A 365 -10.67 -56.82 69.74
CA THR A 365 -9.71 -55.79 69.31
C THR A 365 -9.99 -55.41 67.85
N THR A 366 -10.25 -54.13 67.59
CA THR A 366 -10.54 -53.59 66.24
C THR A 366 -9.32 -52.86 65.68
N PHE A 367 -9.05 -53.08 64.40
CA PHE A 367 -8.10 -52.32 63.60
C PHE A 367 -8.89 -51.48 62.61
N THR A 368 -8.73 -50.15 62.63
CA THR A 368 -9.37 -49.23 61.70
C THR A 368 -8.30 -48.51 60.90
N PHE A 369 -8.45 -48.46 59.58
CA PHE A 369 -7.63 -47.61 58.72
C PHE A 369 -8.49 -46.47 58.19
N VAL A 370 -8.03 -45.24 58.38
CA VAL A 370 -8.69 -44.01 57.95
C VAL A 370 -7.86 -43.41 56.82
N VAL A 371 -8.52 -43.01 55.73
CA VAL A 371 -7.91 -42.24 54.65
C VAL A 371 -8.02 -40.76 54.99
N ASP A 372 -6.88 -40.08 54.97
CA ASP A 372 -6.78 -38.65 55.28
C ASP A 372 -6.87 -37.77 54.03
N ASP A 373 -6.24 -38.20 52.93
CA ASP A 373 -6.21 -37.46 51.67
C ASP A 373 -5.77 -38.37 50.50
N VAL A 374 -6.09 -37.98 49.27
CA VAL A 374 -5.60 -38.61 48.05
C VAL A 374 -5.13 -37.54 47.07
N VAL A 375 -3.86 -37.61 46.65
CA VAL A 375 -3.24 -36.59 45.80
C VAL A 375 -2.72 -37.17 44.49
N LYS A 376 -3.08 -36.52 43.38
CA LYS A 376 -2.55 -36.80 42.04
C LYS A 376 -2.53 -35.53 41.19
N ALA A 377 -1.41 -35.23 40.54
CA ALA A 377 -1.27 -34.03 39.73
C ALA A 377 -2.24 -34.03 38.53
N GLY A 378 -2.98 -32.93 38.35
CA GLY A 378 -3.98 -32.78 37.28
C GLY A 378 -5.31 -33.48 37.59
N TRP A 379 -5.55 -33.90 38.83
CA TRP A 379 -6.79 -34.52 39.29
C TRP A 379 -7.35 -33.75 40.49
N VAL A 380 -8.66 -33.82 40.68
CA VAL A 380 -9.35 -33.30 41.87
C VAL A 380 -9.81 -34.49 42.71
N TYR A 381 -9.52 -34.49 44.02
CA TYR A 381 -10.05 -35.50 44.94
C TYR A 381 -11.45 -35.10 45.43
N ASP A 382 -12.43 -35.98 45.23
CA ASP A 382 -13.79 -35.82 45.74
C ASP A 382 -13.97 -36.59 47.06
N ASP A 383 -13.90 -35.85 48.17
CA ASP A 383 -14.09 -36.41 49.51
C ASP A 383 -15.56 -36.77 49.79
N SER A 384 -16.52 -36.11 49.13
CA SER A 384 -17.95 -36.28 49.43
C SER A 384 -18.51 -37.65 49.01
N GLY A 385 -17.91 -38.28 48.00
CA GLY A 385 -18.24 -39.62 47.52
C GLY A 385 -17.28 -40.72 48.01
N SER A 386 -16.28 -40.38 48.82
CA SER A 386 -15.20 -41.31 49.19
C SER A 386 -15.54 -42.17 50.41
N VAL A 387 -15.09 -43.43 50.39
CA VAL A 387 -15.02 -44.29 51.58
C VAL A 387 -13.86 -43.81 52.45
N THR A 388 -14.17 -43.26 53.62
CA THR A 388 -13.16 -42.61 54.48
C THR A 388 -12.43 -43.58 55.41
N GLU A 389 -13.02 -44.74 55.71
CA GLU A 389 -12.40 -45.72 56.61
C GLU A 389 -12.87 -47.16 56.35
N GLY A 390 -12.08 -48.12 56.82
CA GLY A 390 -12.45 -49.52 56.90
C GLY A 390 -11.96 -50.12 58.21
N SER A 391 -12.63 -51.17 58.70
CA SER A 391 -12.25 -51.80 59.97
C SER A 391 -12.47 -53.31 60.01
N VAL A 392 -11.71 -53.99 60.87
CA VAL A 392 -11.87 -55.42 61.15
C VAL A 392 -11.60 -55.71 62.62
N SER A 393 -12.38 -56.61 63.22
CA SER A 393 -12.24 -57.00 64.64
C SER A 393 -11.76 -58.45 64.80
N MET A 394 -10.98 -58.69 65.86
CA MET A 394 -10.60 -60.04 66.29
C MET A 394 -11.84 -60.86 66.68
N PRO A 395 -11.92 -62.13 66.22
CA PRO A 395 -13.09 -62.99 66.47
C PRO A 395 -13.27 -63.40 67.93
#